data_AF-A0A0P7I351-F1
#
_entry.id   AF-A0A0P7I351-F1
#
_cell.length_a   1.000
_cell.length_b   1.000
_cell.length_c   1.000
_cell.angle_alpha   90.00
_cell.angle_beta   90.00
_cell.angle_gamma   90.00
#
_symmetry.space_group_name_H-M   'P 1'
#
loop_
_entity.id
_entity.type
_entity.pdbx_description
1 polymer ?
#
loop_
_entity_poly.entity_id
_entity_poly.type
_entity_poly.pdbx_seq_one_letter_code
_entity_poly.pdbx_strand_id
1 'polypeptide(L)'
;MVEAVDAHDVPLMIAYRMQTEPAIRRAKEFIDEGLLGEPIFVNGNMTEPILELVPDPDQWRLDGELSGGCAVMDIGLYPLNTARFLLDADPERVRGSVASVAPEFDDVPDEHAAFQLDFPGHVFAVCTASQNAHMASHIEVLGTEGRVRVEPAFYPWDDRALTIERGGPASTFPSSRSTRWRRSSSTSHTAC
;
A
#
# COMPACT_ATOMS: atom_id res chain seq x y z
N MET A 1 23.07 -8.63 5.57
CA MET A 1 22.30 -8.19 6.76
C MET A 1 21.79 -9.37 7.56
N VAL A 2 20.94 -10.25 7.00
CA VAL A 2 20.41 -11.45 7.67
C VAL A 2 21.51 -12.30 8.31
N GLU A 3 22.51 -12.71 7.52
CA GLU A 3 23.65 -13.52 8.03
C GLU A 3 24.38 -12.86 9.21
N ALA A 4 24.48 -11.53 9.21
CA ALA A 4 25.16 -10.80 10.28
C ALA A 4 24.34 -10.79 11.57
N VAL A 5 23.02 -10.59 11.49
CA VAL A 5 22.18 -10.65 12.69
C VAL A 5 22.05 -12.06 13.24
N ASP A 6 22.00 -13.08 12.38
CA ASP A 6 22.02 -14.49 12.80
C ASP A 6 23.33 -14.85 13.53
N ALA A 7 24.46 -14.33 13.05
CA ALA A 7 25.76 -14.56 13.69
C ALA A 7 25.91 -13.86 15.06
N HIS A 8 25.10 -12.82 15.32
CA HIS A 8 25.23 -11.97 16.51
C HIS A 8 24.04 -12.06 17.48
N ASP A 9 23.00 -12.84 17.16
CA ASP A 9 21.77 -12.99 17.97
C ASP A 9 21.15 -11.64 18.36
N VAL A 10 21.04 -10.73 17.38
CA VAL A 10 20.44 -9.41 17.57
C VAL A 10 19.21 -9.22 16.66
N PRO A 11 18.15 -8.54 17.13
CA PRO A 11 16.97 -8.32 16.30
C PRO A 11 17.26 -7.32 15.17
N LEU A 12 16.76 -7.62 13.97
CA LEU A 12 16.68 -6.70 12.83
C LEU A 12 15.22 -6.47 12.46
N MET A 13 14.81 -5.21 12.37
CA MET A 13 13.47 -4.83 11.93
C MET A 13 13.57 -3.85 10.77
N ILE A 14 12.88 -4.14 9.68
CA ILE A 14 12.68 -3.18 8.58
C ILE A 14 11.47 -2.30 8.92
N ALA A 15 11.60 -0.99 8.74
CA ALA A 15 10.62 0.00 9.17
C ALA A 15 9.38 0.08 8.24
N TYR A 16 8.71 -1.04 7.97
CA TYR A 16 7.46 -1.08 7.20
C TYR A 16 6.27 -0.53 7.99
N ARG A 17 6.21 0.80 8.14
CA ARG A 17 5.20 1.50 8.94
C ARG A 17 3.76 1.16 8.57
N MET A 18 3.47 0.85 7.30
CA MET A 18 2.12 0.49 6.84
C MET A 18 1.60 -0.78 7.50
N GLN A 19 2.48 -1.71 7.83
CA GLN A 19 2.11 -2.91 8.59
C GLN A 19 1.73 -2.58 10.03
N THR A 20 1.94 -1.38 10.53
CA THR A 20 1.50 -0.94 11.86
C THR A 20 0.41 0.13 11.82
N GLU A 21 0.03 0.59 10.63
CA GLU A 21 -0.96 1.65 10.43
C GLU A 21 -2.37 1.16 10.78
N PRO A 22 -3.13 1.82 11.67
CA PRO A 22 -4.45 1.38 12.09
C PRO A 22 -5.44 1.14 10.94
N ALA A 23 -5.46 2.01 9.92
CA ALA A 23 -6.32 1.84 8.76
C ALA A 23 -5.98 0.57 7.95
N ILE A 24 -4.69 0.27 7.79
CA ILE A 24 -4.21 -0.93 7.08
C ILE A 24 -4.47 -2.19 7.91
N ARG A 25 -4.24 -2.15 9.22
CA ARG A 25 -4.57 -3.25 10.14
C ARG A 25 -6.06 -3.58 10.08
N ARG A 26 -6.90 -2.54 10.11
CA ARG A 26 -8.34 -2.72 10.04
C ARG A 26 -8.80 -3.23 8.67
N ALA A 27 -8.19 -2.77 7.59
CA ALA A 27 -8.43 -3.33 6.25
C ALA A 27 -8.09 -4.83 6.18
N LYS A 28 -6.94 -5.23 6.75
CA LYS A 28 -6.55 -6.65 6.86
C LYS A 28 -7.58 -7.46 7.64
N GLU A 29 -8.02 -6.96 8.79
CA GLU A 29 -9.05 -7.65 9.59
C GLU A 29 -10.33 -7.90 8.78
N PHE A 30 -10.78 -6.94 7.96
CA PHE A 30 -11.95 -7.12 7.11
C PHE A 30 -11.76 -8.14 5.99
N ILE A 31 -10.55 -8.22 5.43
CA ILE A 31 -10.18 -9.24 4.45
C ILE A 31 -10.16 -10.61 5.12
N ASP A 32 -9.48 -10.74 6.25
CA ASP A 32 -9.35 -11.99 7.01
C ASP A 32 -10.71 -12.48 7.56
N GLU A 33 -11.63 -11.56 7.90
CA GLU A 33 -13.02 -11.86 8.29
C GLU A 33 -13.91 -12.27 7.11
N GLY A 34 -13.40 -12.25 5.87
CA GLY A 34 -14.12 -12.63 4.66
C GLY A 34 -15.19 -11.63 4.23
N LEU A 35 -15.12 -10.38 4.68
CA LEU A 35 -16.16 -9.38 4.34
C LEU A 35 -16.21 -9.06 2.86
N LEU A 36 -15.11 -9.24 2.14
CA LEU A 36 -15.04 -8.98 0.71
C LEU A 36 -15.36 -10.21 -0.14
N GLY A 37 -15.65 -11.36 0.49
CA GLY A 37 -15.57 -12.66 -0.17
C GLY A 37 -14.13 -12.97 -0.55
N GLU A 38 -13.93 -13.58 -1.72
CA GLU A 38 -12.59 -13.92 -2.23
C GLU A 38 -11.94 -12.69 -2.87
N PRO A 39 -10.73 -12.27 -2.46
CA PRO A 39 -9.99 -11.20 -3.15
C PRO A 39 -9.72 -11.56 -4.61
N ILE A 40 -9.88 -10.60 -5.52
CA ILE A 40 -9.67 -10.77 -6.96
C ILE A 40 -8.62 -9.80 -7.48
N PHE A 41 -8.75 -8.51 -7.12
CA PHE A 41 -7.85 -7.47 -7.59
C PHE A 41 -7.31 -6.62 -6.45
N VAL A 42 -6.07 -6.18 -6.60
CA VAL A 42 -5.49 -5.10 -5.81
C VAL A 42 -5.13 -3.94 -6.75
N ASN A 43 -5.51 -2.72 -6.39
CA ASN A 43 -5.06 -1.53 -7.09
C ASN A 43 -4.29 -0.63 -6.13
N GLY A 44 -3.01 -0.42 -6.42
CA GLY A 44 -2.12 0.40 -5.60
C GLY A 44 -1.56 1.58 -6.37
N ASN A 45 -1.42 2.72 -5.73
CA ASN A 45 -0.84 3.91 -6.33
C ASN A 45 -0.04 4.68 -5.28
N MET A 46 1.13 5.18 -5.70
CA MET A 46 1.92 6.11 -4.91
C MET A 46 2.74 6.99 -5.84
N THR A 47 2.35 8.26 -6.00
CA THR A 47 3.00 9.18 -6.93
C THR A 47 3.25 10.51 -6.30
N GLU A 48 4.41 11.12 -6.46
CA GLU A 48 4.70 12.48 -5.97
C GLU A 48 5.57 13.24 -6.98
N PRO A 49 5.61 14.58 -6.92
CA PRO A 49 6.54 15.39 -7.69
C PRO A 49 7.78 15.69 -6.83
N ILE A 50 8.80 14.83 -6.87
CA ILE A 50 9.91 14.87 -5.92
C ILE A 50 10.70 16.18 -5.96
N LEU A 51 10.83 16.80 -7.14
CA LEU A 51 11.51 18.08 -7.31
C LEU A 51 10.69 19.28 -6.82
N GLU A 52 9.38 19.13 -6.61
CA GLU A 52 8.59 20.14 -5.91
C GLU A 52 8.72 19.99 -4.38
N LEU A 53 8.82 18.75 -3.90
CA LEU A 53 8.97 18.43 -2.47
C LEU A 53 10.39 18.70 -1.96
N VAL A 54 11.39 18.40 -2.78
CA VAL A 54 12.81 18.56 -2.54
C VAL A 54 13.40 19.22 -3.79
N PRO A 55 13.46 20.57 -3.84
CA PRO A 55 13.88 21.33 -5.02
C PRO A 55 15.41 21.32 -5.18
N ASP A 56 15.96 20.13 -5.38
CA ASP A 56 17.37 19.84 -5.60
C ASP A 56 17.50 18.75 -6.68
N PRO A 57 18.00 19.09 -7.88
CA PRO A 57 18.20 18.13 -8.97
C PRO A 57 19.39 17.20 -8.74
N ASP A 58 20.30 17.52 -7.82
CA ASP A 58 21.47 16.70 -7.50
C ASP A 58 21.22 15.77 -6.28
N GLN A 59 19.96 15.61 -5.88
CA GLN A 59 19.60 14.79 -4.72
C GLN A 59 19.87 13.30 -4.93
N TRP A 60 20.24 12.60 -3.86
CA TRP A 60 20.65 11.19 -3.91
C TRP A 60 19.61 10.20 -4.49
N ARG A 61 18.31 10.56 -4.51
CA ARG A 61 17.26 9.71 -5.11
C ARG A 61 17.24 9.74 -6.64
N LEU A 62 17.90 10.72 -7.24
CA LEU A 62 18.08 10.85 -8.69
C LEU A 62 19.44 10.30 -9.14
N ASP A 63 20.28 9.86 -8.20
CA ASP A 63 21.53 9.14 -8.46
C ASP A 63 21.25 7.63 -8.42
N GLY A 64 21.41 6.95 -9.57
CA GLY A 64 21.11 5.54 -9.73
C GLY A 64 22.04 4.61 -8.94
N GLU A 65 23.30 5.00 -8.75
CA GLU A 65 24.29 4.23 -7.99
C GLU A 65 23.99 4.26 -6.48
N LEU A 66 23.58 5.42 -5.97
CA LEU A 66 23.25 5.60 -4.55
C LEU A 66 21.86 5.06 -4.19
N SER A 67 20.87 5.29 -5.05
CA SER A 67 19.47 4.94 -4.76
C SER A 67 19.14 3.47 -5.06
N GLY A 68 19.83 2.86 -6.03
CA GLY A 68 19.50 1.54 -6.56
C GLY A 68 18.19 1.52 -7.39
N GLY A 69 17.62 2.68 -7.68
CA GLY A 69 16.35 2.89 -8.38
C GLY A 69 15.57 4.07 -7.80
N CYS A 70 14.62 4.61 -8.56
CA CYS A 70 13.91 5.85 -8.22
C CYS A 70 12.49 5.57 -7.72
N ALA A 71 11.46 5.65 -8.58
CA ALA A 71 10.08 5.56 -8.12
C ALA A 71 9.74 4.21 -7.49
N VAL A 72 10.20 3.08 -8.05
CA VAL A 72 9.85 1.75 -7.51
C VAL A 72 10.52 1.52 -6.16
N MET A 73 11.81 1.87 -6.04
CA MET A 73 12.62 1.61 -4.85
C MET A 73 12.30 2.54 -3.68
N ASP A 74 11.94 3.80 -3.94
CA ASP A 74 11.60 4.74 -2.87
C ASP A 74 10.14 4.61 -2.43
N ILE A 75 9.21 4.66 -3.39
CA ILE A 75 7.78 4.81 -3.10
C ILE A 75 6.87 3.71 -3.66
N GLY A 76 7.25 3.06 -4.76
CA GLY A 76 6.52 1.94 -5.35
C GLY A 76 6.52 0.70 -4.46
N LEU A 77 7.48 0.60 -3.53
CA LEU A 77 7.48 -0.41 -2.49
C LEU A 77 6.26 -0.33 -1.57
N TYR A 78 5.64 0.84 -1.40
CA TYR A 78 4.49 1.01 -0.50
C TYR A 78 3.29 0.17 -0.92
N PRO A 79 2.75 0.33 -2.14
CA PRO A 79 1.66 -0.52 -2.60
C PRO A 79 2.08 -1.99 -2.72
N LEU A 80 3.32 -2.29 -3.14
CA LEU A 80 3.84 -3.68 -3.21
C LEU A 80 3.84 -4.37 -1.83
N ASN A 81 4.48 -3.77 -0.83
CA ASN A 81 4.58 -4.33 0.51
C ASN A 81 3.21 -4.40 1.20
N THR A 82 2.37 -3.37 1.01
CA THR A 82 1.04 -3.34 1.63
C THR A 82 0.12 -4.39 0.99
N ALA A 83 0.21 -4.63 -0.33
CA ALA A 83 -0.53 -5.70 -0.98
C ALA A 83 -0.15 -7.09 -0.42
N ARG A 84 1.15 -7.37 -0.29
CA ARG A 84 1.64 -8.61 0.34
C ARG A 84 1.10 -8.80 1.76
N PHE A 85 1.12 -7.73 2.55
CA PHE A 85 0.60 -7.75 3.92
C PHE A 85 -0.92 -7.99 3.99
N LEU A 86 -1.69 -7.32 3.14
CA LEU A 86 -3.16 -7.44 3.12
C LEU A 86 -3.59 -8.83 2.65
N LEU A 87 -2.91 -9.41 1.66
CA LEU A 87 -3.21 -10.73 1.12
C LEU A 87 -2.56 -11.88 1.90
N ASP A 88 -1.63 -11.58 2.81
CA ASP A 88 -0.80 -12.58 3.51
C ASP A 88 -0.13 -13.58 2.56
N ALA A 89 0.37 -13.07 1.42
CA ALA A 89 0.92 -13.86 0.35
C ALA A 89 2.06 -13.11 -0.37
N ASP A 90 2.91 -13.88 -1.03
CA ASP A 90 3.95 -13.37 -1.92
C ASP A 90 3.55 -13.54 -3.40
N PRO A 91 3.91 -12.60 -4.28
CA PRO A 91 3.61 -12.74 -5.69
C PRO A 91 4.48 -13.83 -6.34
N GLU A 92 3.86 -14.61 -7.22
CA GLU A 92 4.51 -15.67 -8.00
C GLU A 92 5.13 -15.14 -9.30
N ARG A 93 4.59 -14.02 -9.82
CA ARG A 93 5.08 -13.37 -11.03
C ARG A 93 4.96 -11.86 -10.95
N VAL A 94 5.96 -11.18 -11.51
CA VAL A 94 5.98 -9.72 -11.63
C VAL A 94 6.29 -9.35 -13.08
N ARG A 95 5.63 -8.30 -13.57
CA ARG A 95 5.89 -7.69 -14.88
C ARG A 95 5.59 -6.20 -14.81
N GLY A 96 6.31 -5.38 -15.55
CA GLY A 96 6.08 -3.95 -15.53
C GLY A 96 6.83 -3.22 -16.62
N SER A 97 6.54 -1.92 -16.70
CA SER A 97 7.18 -0.97 -17.58
C SER A 97 7.61 0.23 -16.76
N VAL A 98 8.74 0.80 -17.13
CA VAL A 98 9.29 2.03 -16.55
C VAL A 98 9.62 3.01 -17.66
N ALA A 99 9.63 4.30 -17.32
CA ALA A 99 10.06 5.36 -18.22
C ALA A 99 10.63 6.52 -17.42
N SER A 100 11.68 7.13 -17.96
CA SER A 100 12.19 8.45 -17.58
C SER A 100 12.10 9.38 -18.79
N VAL A 101 11.62 10.59 -18.54
CA VAL A 101 11.19 11.58 -19.52
C VAL A 101 11.82 12.93 -19.25
N ALA A 102 11.87 13.35 -17.98
CA ALA A 102 12.47 14.62 -17.59
C ALA A 102 14.00 14.49 -17.44
N PRO A 103 14.79 15.47 -17.92
CA PRO A 103 16.26 15.39 -17.90
C PRO A 103 16.86 15.15 -16.51
N GLU A 104 16.20 15.64 -15.46
CA GLU A 104 16.60 15.45 -14.06
C GLU A 104 16.57 13.98 -13.62
N PHE A 105 15.92 13.09 -14.40
CA PHE A 105 15.82 11.66 -14.15
C PHE A 105 16.68 10.82 -15.09
N ASP A 106 17.60 11.41 -15.88
CA ASP A 106 18.38 10.68 -16.88
C ASP A 106 19.26 9.54 -16.30
N ASP A 107 19.66 9.64 -15.03
CA ASP A 107 20.48 8.63 -14.35
C ASP A 107 19.66 7.49 -13.69
N VAL A 108 18.33 7.64 -13.64
CA VAL A 108 17.43 6.64 -13.07
C VAL A 108 16.42 6.15 -14.10
N PRO A 109 16.18 4.84 -14.24
CA PRO A 109 15.34 4.32 -15.32
C PRO A 109 13.82 4.44 -15.07
N ASP A 110 13.42 4.77 -13.84
CA ASP A 110 12.04 4.68 -13.35
C ASP A 110 11.56 5.97 -12.68
N GLU A 111 11.58 7.10 -13.40
CA GLU A 111 10.79 8.29 -13.03
C GLU A 111 9.31 7.93 -12.88
N HIS A 112 8.80 7.12 -13.82
CA HIS A 112 7.47 6.54 -13.82
C HIS A 112 7.56 5.02 -13.91
N ALA A 113 6.70 4.33 -13.16
CA ALA A 113 6.59 2.89 -13.16
C ALA A 113 5.13 2.42 -13.10
N ALA A 114 4.83 1.38 -13.87
CA ALA A 114 3.59 0.63 -13.76
C ALA A 114 3.92 -0.86 -13.76
N PHE A 115 3.45 -1.60 -12.76
CA PHE A 115 3.77 -3.01 -12.60
C PHE A 115 2.56 -3.82 -12.14
N GLN A 116 2.52 -5.07 -12.56
CA GLN A 116 1.54 -6.06 -12.19
C GLN A 116 2.21 -7.18 -11.39
N LEU A 117 1.50 -7.63 -10.35
CA LEU A 117 1.87 -8.75 -9.50
C LEU A 117 0.79 -9.83 -9.61
N ASP A 118 1.18 -11.06 -9.84
CA ASP A 118 0.28 -12.20 -9.83
C ASP A 118 0.51 -12.97 -8.53
N PHE A 119 -0.51 -13.04 -7.68
CA PHE A 119 -0.48 -13.77 -6.40
C PHE A 119 -1.14 -15.15 -6.56
N PRO A 120 -0.91 -16.09 -5.62
CA PRO A 120 -1.60 -17.36 -5.58
C PRO A 120 -3.12 -17.21 -5.65
N GLY A 121 -3.81 -18.20 -6.21
CA GLY A 121 -5.28 -18.18 -6.31
C GLY A 121 -5.85 -17.23 -7.36
N HIS A 122 -5.03 -16.80 -8.33
CA HIS A 122 -5.43 -15.88 -9.41
C HIS A 122 -5.87 -14.49 -8.92
N VAL A 123 -5.26 -14.02 -7.83
CA VAL A 123 -5.40 -12.64 -7.37
C VAL A 123 -4.37 -11.78 -8.08
N PHE A 124 -4.79 -10.67 -8.70
CA PHE A 124 -3.89 -9.81 -9.48
C PHE A 124 -3.80 -8.42 -8.88
N ALA A 125 -2.59 -7.91 -8.67
CA ALA A 125 -2.37 -6.52 -8.29
C ALA A 125 -1.85 -5.71 -9.48
N VAL A 126 -2.35 -4.48 -9.65
CA VAL A 126 -1.76 -3.48 -10.53
C VAL A 126 -1.36 -2.28 -9.69
N CYS A 127 -0.10 -1.89 -9.82
CA CYS A 127 0.48 -0.80 -9.05
C CYS A 127 1.14 0.22 -9.97
N THR A 128 1.04 1.49 -9.59
CA THR A 128 1.76 2.59 -10.24
C THR A 128 2.56 3.38 -9.23
N ALA A 129 3.74 3.83 -9.66
CA ALA A 129 4.62 4.70 -8.90
C ALA A 129 5.21 5.78 -9.80
N SER A 130 5.41 6.98 -9.26
CA SER A 130 6.01 8.08 -10.02
C SER A 130 6.63 9.12 -9.11
N GLN A 131 7.82 9.59 -9.46
CA GLN A 131 8.51 10.69 -8.78
C GLN A 131 8.35 12.03 -9.51
N ASN A 132 7.57 12.05 -10.60
CA ASN A 132 7.24 13.26 -11.33
C ASN A 132 5.76 13.30 -11.78
N ALA A 133 4.85 12.91 -10.89
CA ALA A 133 3.42 13.02 -11.14
C ALA A 133 2.70 13.68 -9.96
N HIS A 134 1.43 14.05 -10.16
CA HIS A 134 0.62 14.65 -9.11
C HIS A 134 0.58 13.77 -7.85
N MET A 135 0.56 14.40 -6.68
CA MET A 135 0.50 13.71 -5.40
C MET A 135 -0.78 12.88 -5.29
N ALA A 136 -0.64 11.57 -5.24
CA ALA A 136 -1.75 10.64 -5.07
C ALA A 136 -1.26 9.36 -4.39
N SER A 137 -2.05 8.86 -3.44
CA SER A 137 -1.73 7.59 -2.79
C SER A 137 -2.99 6.83 -2.39
N HIS A 138 -3.08 5.57 -2.81
CA HIS A 138 -4.15 4.68 -2.37
C HIS A 138 -3.75 3.22 -2.44
N ILE A 139 -4.52 2.40 -1.73
CA ILE A 139 -4.58 0.96 -1.96
C ILE A 139 -6.01 0.47 -1.85
N GLU A 140 -6.42 -0.38 -2.77
CA GLU A 140 -7.75 -0.96 -2.82
C GLU A 140 -7.66 -2.46 -3.05
N VAL A 141 -8.48 -3.24 -2.34
CA VAL A 141 -8.68 -4.66 -2.56
C VAL A 141 -10.15 -4.88 -2.93
N LEU A 142 -10.36 -5.44 -4.12
CA LEU A 142 -11.67 -5.82 -4.64
C LEU A 142 -11.83 -7.32 -4.48
N GLY A 143 -12.89 -7.74 -3.77
CA GLY A 143 -13.29 -9.13 -3.68
C GLY A 143 -14.63 -9.41 -4.37
N THR A 144 -15.08 -10.66 -4.30
CA THR A 144 -16.33 -11.12 -4.94
C THR A 144 -17.61 -10.50 -4.36
N GLU A 145 -17.58 -10.03 -3.11
CA GLU A 145 -18.75 -9.51 -2.41
C GLU A 145 -18.63 -8.05 -1.99
N GLY A 146 -17.43 -7.46 -2.08
CA GLY A 146 -17.18 -6.10 -1.61
C GLY A 146 -15.78 -5.58 -1.92
N ARG A 147 -15.47 -4.41 -1.35
CA ARG A 147 -14.11 -3.85 -1.40
C ARG A 147 -13.69 -3.16 -0.11
N VAL A 148 -12.38 -3.07 0.11
CA VAL A 148 -11.76 -2.10 1.02
C VAL A 148 -10.85 -1.17 0.24
N ARG A 149 -10.85 0.11 0.59
CA ARG A 149 -9.97 1.13 0.02
C ARG A 149 -9.41 2.02 1.11
N VAL A 150 -8.10 2.27 1.10
CA VAL A 150 -7.46 3.28 1.94
C VAL A 150 -6.95 4.40 1.04
N GLU A 151 -7.47 5.60 1.26
CA GLU A 151 -7.13 6.80 0.48
C GLU A 151 -7.39 8.07 1.32
N PRO A 152 -6.42 8.99 1.44
CA PRO A 152 -5.00 8.80 1.09
C PRO A 152 -4.38 7.65 1.89
N ALA A 153 -3.28 7.05 1.42
CA ALA A 153 -2.66 5.88 2.04
C ALA A 153 -1.26 6.14 2.61
N PHE A 154 -0.34 6.63 1.78
CA PHE A 154 1.10 6.43 2.00
C PHE A 154 1.88 7.67 2.38
N TYR A 155 1.28 8.86 2.39
CA TYR A 155 1.97 10.03 2.91
C TYR A 155 1.97 10.06 4.44
N PRO A 156 3.08 10.44 5.09
CA PRO A 156 3.17 10.45 6.54
C PRO A 156 2.35 11.57 7.20
N TRP A 157 2.06 12.65 6.48
CA TRP A 157 1.28 13.80 6.97
C TRP A 157 -0.24 13.66 6.79
N ASP A 158 -0.71 12.63 6.08
CA ASP A 158 -2.14 12.45 5.82
C ASP A 158 -2.85 11.63 6.91
N ASP A 159 -4.07 12.07 7.23
CA ASP A 159 -5.06 11.23 7.91
C ASP A 159 -5.67 10.27 6.88
N ARG A 160 -5.58 8.97 7.16
CA ARG A 160 -6.03 7.94 6.22
C ARG A 160 -7.52 7.73 6.39
N ALA A 161 -8.25 7.57 5.29
CA ALA A 161 -9.64 7.14 5.33
C ALA A 161 -9.73 5.69 4.82
N LEU A 162 -10.30 4.81 5.65
CA LEU A 162 -10.64 3.44 5.26
C LEU A 162 -12.10 3.40 4.81
N THR A 163 -12.34 3.07 3.56
CA THR A 163 -13.66 2.84 2.98
C THR A 163 -13.91 1.36 2.78
N ILE A 164 -15.12 0.90 3.12
CA ILE A 164 -15.57 -0.48 2.93
C ILE A 164 -16.92 -0.45 2.23
N GLU A 165 -17.12 -1.33 1.26
CA GLU A 165 -18.41 -1.49 0.60
C GLU A 165 -18.76 -2.97 0.49
N ARG A 166 -19.98 -3.35 0.90
CA ARG A 166 -20.55 -4.70 0.73
C ARG A 166 -22.06 -4.59 0.59
N GLY A 167 -22.61 -4.96 -0.57
CA GLY A 167 -24.06 -5.10 -0.80
C GLY A 167 -24.94 -3.86 -0.49
N GLY A 168 -24.35 -2.65 -0.42
CA GLY A 168 -25.00 -1.41 0.02
C GLY A 168 -24.04 -0.21 -0.07
N PRO A 169 -24.44 0.98 0.41
CA PRO A 169 -23.61 2.18 0.34
C PRO A 169 -22.31 2.02 1.13
N ALA A 170 -21.23 2.58 0.59
CA ALA A 170 -19.92 2.54 1.22
C ALA A 170 -19.91 3.19 2.61
N SER A 171 -19.17 2.60 3.54
CA SER A 171 -18.90 3.14 4.88
C SER A 171 -17.44 3.59 4.95
N THR A 172 -17.21 4.85 5.28
CA THR A 172 -15.86 5.43 5.40
C THR A 172 -15.56 5.75 6.86
N PHE A 173 -14.41 5.28 7.32
CA PHE A 173 -13.90 5.45 8.67
C PHE A 173 -12.64 6.32 8.60
N PRO A 174 -12.60 7.50 9.23
CA PRO A 174 -11.36 8.22 9.40
C PRO A 174 -10.43 7.40 10.31
N SER A 175 -9.12 7.48 10.09
CA SER A 175 -8.10 6.92 10.99
C SER A 175 -8.04 7.75 12.28
N SER A 176 -9.10 7.74 13.10
CA SER A 176 -8.97 8.27 14.45
C SER A 176 -8.15 7.27 15.27
N ARG A 177 -7.19 7.76 16.06
CA ARG A 177 -6.37 6.98 17.01
C ARG A 177 -7.18 6.28 18.12
N SER A 178 -8.50 6.15 17.97
CA SER A 178 -9.44 5.71 18.99
C SER A 178 -10.68 5.09 18.34
N THR A 179 -10.70 3.76 18.21
CA THR A 179 -11.96 3.03 17.98
C THR A 179 -11.98 1.74 18.78
N ARG A 180 -12.36 1.87 20.06
CA ARG A 180 -12.93 0.76 20.83
C ARG A 180 -14.33 0.51 20.25
N TRP A 181 -14.46 -0.49 19.39
CA TRP A 181 -15.76 -0.88 18.83
C TRP A 181 -16.63 -1.54 19.93
N ARG A 182 -17.84 -1.01 20.17
CA ARG A 182 -18.88 -1.71 20.94
C ARG A 182 -19.68 -2.58 19.97
N ARG A 183 -19.61 -3.89 20.15
CA ARG A 183 -20.60 -4.84 19.61
C ARG A 183 -21.98 -4.40 20.09
N SER A 184 -22.85 -3.96 19.20
CA SER A 184 -24.29 -3.95 19.48
C SER A 184 -24.78 -5.39 19.39
N SER A 185 -24.75 -6.12 20.50
CA SER A 185 -25.46 -7.39 20.61
C SER A 185 -26.95 -7.10 20.64
N SER A 186 -27.64 -7.39 19.53
CA SER A 186 -29.09 -7.53 19.51
C SER A 186 -29.46 -8.68 20.44
N THR A 187 -29.94 -8.35 21.63
CA THR A 187 -30.64 -9.32 22.47
C THR A 187 -32.09 -8.91 22.48
N SER A 188 -32.86 -9.53 21.61
CA SER A 188 -34.30 -9.64 21.74
C SER A 188 -34.61 -10.27 23.10
N HIS A 189 -35.28 -9.52 23.97
CA HIS A 189 -36.05 -10.09 25.07
C HIS A 189 -37.47 -9.55 24.99
N THR A 190 -38.35 -10.46 24.62
CA THR A 190 -39.80 -10.39 24.70
C THR A 190 -40.21 -10.07 26.14
N ALA A 191 -40.97 -9.00 26.31
CA ALA A 191 -41.66 -8.71 27.55
C ALA A 191 -42.90 -9.60 27.68
N CYS A 192 -43.05 -10.24 28.83
CA CYS A 192 -44.33 -10.62 29.40
C CYS A 192 -44.28 -10.32 30.90
#